data_AF-A0A1Y6KW87-F1
#
_entry.id   AF-A0A1Y6KW87-F1
#
_cell.length_a   1.000
_cell.length_b   1.000
_cell.length_c   1.000
_cell.angle_alpha   90.00
_cell.angle_beta   90.00
_cell.angle_gamma   90.00
#
_symmetry.space_group_name_H-M   'P 1'
#
loop_
_entity.id
_entity.type
_entity.pdbx_description
1 polymer ?
#
loop_
_entity_poly.entity_id
_entity_poly.type
_entity_poly.pdbx_seq_one_letter_code
_entity_poly.pdbx_strand_id
1 'polypeptide(L)'
;MRKLVIATLFMASFSAQADAEKECGKVTIADMNWNSATLIANVDSFILQHGYGCDTELVPGDTMPTGTSMIEKGEPDIAPEMWSNSLKSALDRGVKEGRLKFAGPTFSDGGEEGFWVPEYMVEKTPELATIAGIKKNSKLFTHPEDPEKSAFYGCPAGWNCQISAGNLFKALDLAKFGFDLIDPGSGAGLSGSIAKAYERKQPWFGYYWAPTAVLGKYKMVKVDFGSGVDAKYFSSCITNPECVDPKVTMYPPSAVDTVITTSFAERSTDAVKYLSARSFTNNEMNGLLAWMEDNQADGEAVMVEFLTHHEAIWTQWVSTDVAKKVKGALKDL
;
A
#
# COMPACT_ATOMS: atom_id res chain seq x y z
N MET A 1 87.61 13.59 3.25
CA MET A 1 86.40 14.35 3.66
C MET A 1 85.21 13.79 2.90
N ARG A 2 84.14 13.48 3.64
CA ARG A 2 82.87 12.87 3.21
C ARG A 2 82.14 13.72 2.15
N LYS A 3 81.38 13.06 1.27
CA LYS A 3 79.92 13.19 1.16
C LYS A 3 79.37 12.22 0.09
N LEU A 4 78.84 11.08 0.56
CA LEU A 4 77.88 10.28 -0.19
C LEU A 4 76.53 11.01 -0.13
N VAL A 5 75.92 11.27 -1.29
CA VAL A 5 74.54 11.74 -1.40
C VAL A 5 73.69 10.51 -1.74
N ILE A 6 72.93 10.02 -0.77
CA ILE A 6 71.92 8.98 -0.96
C ILE A 6 70.62 9.71 -1.30
N ALA A 7 70.16 9.57 -2.53
CA ALA A 7 68.85 10.06 -2.97
C ALA A 7 67.81 8.98 -2.65
N THR A 8 67.02 9.21 -1.60
CA THR A 8 65.91 8.34 -1.21
C THR A 8 64.71 8.64 -2.10
N LEU A 9 64.39 7.74 -3.03
CA LEU A 9 63.18 7.79 -3.84
C LEU A 9 61.99 7.37 -2.96
N PHE A 10 61.18 8.32 -2.50
CA PHE A 10 59.90 8.04 -1.85
C PHE A 10 58.88 7.63 -2.93
N MET A 11 58.68 6.34 -3.10
CA MET A 11 57.61 5.79 -3.93
C MET A 11 56.32 5.86 -3.11
N ALA A 12 55.54 6.93 -3.30
CA ALA A 12 54.22 7.07 -2.70
C ALA A 12 53.26 6.11 -3.41
N SER A 13 53.04 4.93 -2.80
CA SER A 13 51.98 4.01 -3.21
C SER A 13 50.63 4.67 -2.93
N PHE A 14 50.04 5.30 -3.94
CA PHE A 14 48.62 5.62 -3.94
C PHE A 14 47.86 4.30 -4.02
N SER A 15 47.47 3.76 -2.86
CA SER A 15 46.45 2.74 -2.79
C SER A 15 45.13 3.40 -3.18
N ALA A 16 44.80 3.40 -4.46
CA ALA A 16 43.43 3.58 -4.89
C ALA A 16 42.64 2.39 -4.33
N GLN A 17 42.00 2.58 -3.18
CA GLN A 17 40.80 1.82 -2.85
C GLN A 17 39.77 2.21 -3.90
N ALA A 18 39.81 1.53 -5.05
CA ALA A 18 38.61 1.28 -5.79
C ALA A 18 37.78 0.39 -4.87
N ASP A 19 36.86 0.98 -4.12
CA ASP A 19 35.65 0.27 -3.75
C ASP A 19 35.04 -0.15 -5.08
N ALA A 20 35.36 -1.36 -5.52
CA ALA A 20 34.55 -2.05 -6.50
C ALA A 20 33.19 -2.18 -5.83
N GLU A 21 32.31 -1.21 -6.09
CA GLU A 21 30.88 -1.35 -5.83
C GLU A 21 30.53 -2.73 -6.34
N LYS A 22 30.22 -3.66 -5.42
CA LYS A 22 29.66 -4.94 -5.82
C LYS A 22 28.38 -4.57 -6.55
N GLU A 23 28.43 -4.61 -7.88
CA GLU A 23 27.26 -4.37 -8.71
C GLU A 23 26.15 -5.30 -8.19
N CYS A 24 25.03 -4.69 -7.82
CA CYS A 24 23.84 -5.37 -7.32
C CYS A 24 23.34 -6.45 -8.31
N GLY A 25 23.78 -6.36 -9.56
CA GLY A 25 23.50 -7.30 -10.64
C GLY A 25 22.09 -7.11 -11.17
N LYS A 26 21.62 -8.10 -11.94
CA LYS A 26 20.26 -8.10 -12.44
C LYS A 26 19.26 -8.29 -11.29
N VAL A 27 18.21 -7.49 -11.29
CA VAL A 27 17.11 -7.51 -10.30
C VAL A 27 15.78 -7.42 -11.04
N THR A 28 14.94 -8.43 -10.87
CA THR A 28 13.57 -8.43 -11.40
C THR A 28 12.57 -7.97 -10.34
N ILE A 29 11.68 -7.06 -10.70
CA ILE A 29 10.71 -6.44 -9.79
C ILE A 29 9.31 -6.64 -10.35
N ALA A 30 8.40 -7.19 -9.55
CA ALA A 30 7.01 -7.35 -9.96
C ALA A 30 6.31 -5.98 -10.04
N ASP A 31 5.87 -5.61 -11.22
CA ASP A 31 4.90 -4.54 -11.45
C ASP A 31 3.50 -5.17 -11.49
N MET A 32 2.81 -5.10 -10.35
CA MET A 32 1.49 -5.73 -10.21
C MET A 32 0.43 -4.94 -10.98
N ASN A 33 -0.67 -5.59 -11.33
CA ASN A 33 -1.74 -5.00 -12.14
C ASN A 33 -2.62 -3.93 -11.45
N TRP A 34 -2.10 -3.22 -10.44
CA TRP A 34 -2.77 -2.09 -9.79
C TRP A 34 -1.80 -0.92 -9.52
N ASN A 35 -2.33 0.31 -9.58
CA ASN A 35 -1.52 1.52 -9.67
C ASN A 35 -0.53 1.76 -8.52
N SER A 36 -0.87 1.40 -7.27
CA SER A 36 0.06 1.58 -6.15
C SER A 36 1.28 0.68 -6.30
N ALA A 37 1.09 -0.58 -6.72
CA ALA A 37 2.20 -1.47 -6.97
C ALA A 37 3.06 -0.98 -8.14
N THR A 38 2.45 -0.45 -9.19
CA THR A 38 3.17 0.17 -10.30
C THR A 38 4.02 1.35 -9.86
N LEU A 39 3.46 2.28 -9.07
CA LEU A 39 4.21 3.39 -8.49
C LEU A 39 5.41 2.88 -7.70
N ILE A 40 5.16 1.97 -6.75
CA ILE A 40 6.17 1.45 -5.83
C ILE A 40 7.26 0.69 -6.60
N ALA A 41 6.90 -0.11 -7.60
CA ALA A 41 7.84 -0.84 -8.44
C ALA A 41 8.75 0.09 -9.25
N ASN A 42 8.20 1.18 -9.81
CA ASN A 42 8.98 2.17 -10.56
C ASN A 42 9.91 2.97 -9.62
N VAL A 43 9.45 3.35 -8.44
CA VAL A 43 10.29 3.99 -7.40
C VAL A 43 11.42 3.07 -6.97
N ASP A 44 11.12 1.78 -6.70
CA ASP A 44 12.15 0.78 -6.37
C ASP A 44 13.15 0.62 -7.50
N SER A 45 12.67 0.45 -8.74
CA SER A 45 13.52 0.30 -9.91
C SER A 45 14.50 1.47 -10.02
N PHE A 46 14.01 2.70 -9.95
CA PHE A 46 14.83 3.90 -10.07
C PHE A 46 15.86 4.04 -8.94
N ILE A 47 15.45 3.84 -7.69
CA ILE A 47 16.36 3.94 -6.53
C ILE A 47 17.41 2.82 -6.57
N LEU A 48 17.02 1.59 -6.91
CA LEU A 48 17.94 0.45 -7.02
C LEU A 48 18.93 0.66 -8.17
N GLN A 49 18.48 1.14 -9.31
CA GLN A 49 19.33 1.39 -10.47
C GLN A 49 20.32 2.52 -10.20
N HIS A 50 19.86 3.69 -9.77
CA HIS A 50 20.69 4.89 -9.67
C HIS A 50 21.34 5.08 -8.30
N GLY A 51 20.76 4.50 -7.26
CA GLY A 51 21.29 4.56 -5.89
C GLY A 51 22.26 3.43 -5.55
N TYR A 52 21.96 2.22 -6.03
CA TYR A 52 22.64 0.98 -5.66
C TYR A 52 23.34 0.26 -6.83
N GLY A 53 23.22 0.76 -8.06
CA GLY A 53 23.87 0.18 -9.24
C GLY A 53 23.30 -1.18 -9.64
N CYS A 54 22.02 -1.42 -9.40
CA CYS A 54 21.32 -2.62 -9.89
C CYS A 54 20.96 -2.47 -11.38
N ASP A 55 20.92 -3.58 -12.11
CA ASP A 55 20.31 -3.67 -13.44
C ASP A 55 18.86 -4.15 -13.27
N THR A 56 17.91 -3.22 -13.21
CA THR A 56 16.52 -3.51 -12.84
C THR A 56 15.64 -3.79 -14.05
N GLU A 57 14.75 -4.77 -13.92
CA GLU A 57 13.73 -5.09 -14.92
C GLU A 57 12.37 -5.22 -14.23
N LEU A 58 11.39 -4.42 -14.66
CA LEU A 58 10.01 -4.59 -14.23
C LEU A 58 9.37 -5.74 -15.01
N VAL A 59 8.73 -6.67 -14.29
CA VAL A 59 8.00 -7.79 -14.88
C VAL A 59 6.53 -7.73 -14.50
N PRO A 60 5.59 -7.97 -15.43
CA PRO A 60 4.17 -7.99 -15.12
C PRO A 60 3.85 -9.00 -14.02
N GLY A 61 3.05 -8.57 -13.04
CA GLY A 61 2.71 -9.36 -11.87
C GLY A 61 1.23 -9.32 -11.51
N ASP A 62 0.84 -10.29 -10.69
CA ASP A 62 -0.39 -10.32 -9.91
C ASP A 62 -0.09 -11.16 -8.66
N THR A 63 -0.81 -10.91 -7.57
CA THR A 63 -0.64 -11.59 -6.27
C THR A 63 -0.43 -13.11 -6.43
N MET A 64 -1.34 -13.79 -7.13
CA MET A 64 -1.32 -15.26 -7.24
C MET A 64 -0.16 -15.82 -8.07
N PRO A 65 0.04 -15.41 -9.34
CA PRO A 65 1.14 -15.91 -10.16
C PRO A 65 2.50 -15.45 -9.64
N THR A 66 2.65 -14.20 -9.18
CA THR A 66 3.91 -13.69 -8.64
C THR A 66 4.29 -14.44 -7.39
N GLY A 67 3.41 -14.55 -6.39
CA GLY A 67 3.71 -15.26 -5.15
C GLY A 67 4.06 -16.74 -5.38
N THR A 68 3.34 -17.40 -6.29
CA THR A 68 3.61 -18.79 -6.66
C THR A 68 4.97 -18.92 -7.36
N SER A 69 5.29 -18.04 -8.31
CA SER A 69 6.57 -18.04 -9.01
C SER A 69 7.74 -17.76 -8.07
N MET A 70 7.58 -16.79 -7.16
CA MET A 70 8.61 -16.46 -6.17
C MET A 70 8.90 -17.66 -5.26
N ILE A 71 7.86 -18.35 -4.80
CA ILE A 71 8.03 -19.58 -4.02
C ILE A 71 8.72 -20.62 -4.88
N GLU A 72 8.14 -21.02 -6.02
CA GLU A 72 8.56 -22.20 -6.78
C GLU A 72 9.90 -22.01 -7.51
N LYS A 73 10.15 -20.83 -8.05
CA LYS A 73 11.27 -20.53 -8.94
C LYS A 73 12.26 -19.52 -8.38
N GLY A 74 11.91 -18.79 -7.32
CA GLY A 74 12.74 -17.71 -6.81
C GLY A 74 12.80 -16.49 -7.74
N GLU A 75 11.73 -16.24 -8.50
CA GLU A 75 11.59 -15.08 -9.39
C GLU A 75 10.14 -14.56 -9.38
N PRO A 76 9.90 -13.23 -9.48
CA PRO A 76 10.91 -12.16 -9.51
C PRO A 76 11.67 -12.00 -8.18
N ASP A 77 12.77 -11.25 -8.20
CA ASP A 77 13.59 -10.99 -7.00
C ASP A 77 12.82 -10.21 -5.93
N ILE A 78 11.96 -9.28 -6.36
CA ILE A 78 11.20 -8.36 -5.50
C ILE A 78 9.72 -8.34 -5.91
N ALA A 79 8.83 -8.48 -4.94
CA ALA A 79 7.43 -8.07 -5.03
C ALA A 79 7.21 -6.91 -4.06
N PRO A 80 7.19 -5.64 -4.54
CA PRO A 80 7.18 -4.46 -3.69
C PRO A 80 5.91 -4.29 -2.85
N GLU A 81 4.78 -4.78 -3.35
CA GLU A 81 3.48 -4.72 -2.70
C GLU A 81 2.79 -6.08 -2.82
N MET A 82 2.94 -6.94 -1.80
CA MET A 82 2.29 -8.24 -1.75
C MET A 82 1.15 -8.25 -0.74
N TRP A 83 -0.08 -8.26 -1.24
CA TRP A 83 -1.28 -8.50 -0.43
C TRP A 83 -1.35 -9.96 -0.04
N SER A 84 -0.82 -10.29 1.14
CA SER A 84 -0.52 -11.67 1.50
C SER A 84 -1.74 -12.49 1.94
N ASN A 85 -2.91 -11.86 2.15
CA ASN A 85 -4.10 -12.49 2.75
C ASN A 85 -4.44 -13.87 2.15
N SER A 86 -4.49 -13.99 0.82
CA SER A 86 -4.84 -15.25 0.13
C SER A 86 -3.67 -16.23 -0.04
N LEU A 87 -2.43 -15.79 0.15
CA LEU A 87 -1.21 -16.58 -0.03
C LEU A 87 -0.41 -16.77 1.25
N LYS A 88 -0.92 -16.30 2.39
CA LYS A 88 -0.13 -16.16 3.62
C LYS A 88 0.54 -17.46 4.04
N SER A 89 -0.20 -18.57 4.04
CA SER A 89 0.33 -19.87 4.41
C SER A 89 1.40 -20.39 3.43
N ALA A 90 1.33 -20.02 2.15
CA ALA A 90 2.33 -20.37 1.15
C ALA A 90 3.59 -19.50 1.29
N LEU A 91 3.44 -18.19 1.45
CA LEU A 91 4.54 -17.26 1.68
C LEU A 91 5.27 -17.56 3.00
N ASP A 92 4.55 -17.78 4.09
CA ASP A 92 5.11 -18.15 5.39
C ASP A 92 5.95 -19.45 5.30
N ARG A 93 5.49 -20.43 4.51
CA ARG A 93 6.26 -21.65 4.23
C ARG A 93 7.53 -21.34 3.42
N GLY A 94 7.41 -20.55 2.35
CA GLY A 94 8.57 -20.12 1.55
C GLY A 94 9.63 -19.41 2.38
N VAL A 95 9.22 -18.59 3.36
CA VAL A 95 10.12 -17.95 4.32
C VAL A 95 10.74 -18.97 5.28
N LYS A 96 9.94 -19.88 5.85
CA LYS A 96 10.42 -20.93 6.75
C LYS A 96 11.43 -21.88 6.07
N GLU A 97 11.24 -22.14 4.78
CA GLU A 97 12.13 -22.94 3.94
C GLU A 97 13.38 -22.16 3.49
N GLY A 98 13.49 -20.87 3.81
CA GLY A 98 14.62 -20.03 3.46
C GLY A 98 14.64 -19.61 1.98
N ARG A 99 13.52 -19.74 1.26
CA ARG A 99 13.40 -19.35 -0.15
C ARG A 99 13.09 -17.86 -0.30
N LEU A 100 12.30 -17.32 0.63
CA LEU A 100 11.81 -15.94 0.63
C LEU A 100 12.15 -15.23 1.94
N LYS A 101 12.06 -13.90 1.92
CA LYS A 101 12.07 -13.04 3.10
C LYS A 101 11.03 -11.94 2.95
N PHE A 102 10.42 -11.54 4.06
CA PHE A 102 9.70 -10.27 4.13
C PHE A 102 10.73 -9.18 4.43
N ALA A 103 10.88 -8.20 3.53
CA ALA A 103 11.78 -7.07 3.73
C ALA A 103 11.18 -6.08 4.74
N GLY A 104 9.87 -5.91 4.75
CA GLY A 104 9.15 -5.01 5.66
C GLY A 104 7.73 -4.72 5.16
N PRO A 105 6.92 -4.00 5.95
CA PRO A 105 5.59 -3.58 5.54
C PRO A 105 5.66 -2.52 4.45
N THR A 106 4.98 -2.76 3.33
CA THR A 106 4.88 -1.78 2.23
C THR A 106 4.13 -0.53 2.69
N PHE A 107 3.09 -0.73 3.50
CA PHE A 107 2.32 0.34 4.14
C PHE A 107 2.53 0.32 5.65
N SER A 108 3.00 1.44 6.22
CA SER A 108 3.35 1.57 7.64
C SER A 108 2.14 1.45 8.58
N ASP A 109 0.96 1.77 8.07
CA ASP A 109 -0.36 1.66 8.67
C ASP A 109 -1.14 0.42 8.19
N GLY A 110 -0.54 -0.40 7.32
CA GLY A 110 -1.16 -1.56 6.67
C GLY A 110 -2.21 -1.16 5.63
N GLY A 111 -2.74 -2.15 4.90
CA GLY A 111 -3.90 -1.91 4.03
C GLY A 111 -5.13 -1.59 4.88
N GLU A 112 -5.86 -0.52 4.55
CA GLU A 112 -7.00 -0.12 5.36
C GLU A 112 -8.32 -0.54 4.72
N GLU A 113 -9.22 -1.06 5.55
CA GLU A 113 -10.62 -1.28 5.20
C GLU A 113 -11.50 -0.71 6.31
N GLY A 114 -12.73 -0.34 5.99
CA GLY A 114 -13.63 0.23 6.97
C GLY A 114 -14.94 0.72 6.40
N PHE A 115 -15.78 1.24 7.28
CA PHE A 115 -16.89 2.08 6.87
C PHE A 115 -16.45 3.54 6.94
N TRP A 116 -16.91 4.35 6.01
CA TRP A 116 -16.45 5.72 5.83
C TRP A 116 -17.61 6.68 5.69
N VAL A 117 -17.36 7.93 6.05
CA VAL A 117 -18.24 9.08 5.78
C VAL A 117 -17.41 10.24 5.23
N PRO A 118 -17.96 11.12 4.39
CA PRO A 118 -17.25 12.32 3.96
C PRO A 118 -16.83 13.23 5.12
N GLU A 119 -15.61 13.76 5.10
CA GLU A 119 -15.06 14.62 6.16
C GLU A 119 -15.95 15.84 6.44
N TYR A 120 -16.49 16.48 5.40
CA TYR A 120 -17.36 17.66 5.56
C TYR A 120 -18.64 17.37 6.38
N MET A 121 -19.09 16.11 6.43
CA MET A 121 -20.21 15.73 7.27
C MET A 121 -19.82 15.71 8.74
N VAL A 122 -18.61 15.21 9.03
CA VAL A 122 -18.05 15.14 10.38
C VAL A 122 -17.70 16.54 10.89
N GLU A 123 -17.14 17.41 10.04
CA GLU A 123 -16.89 18.82 10.40
C GLU A 123 -18.17 19.53 10.84
N LYS A 124 -19.30 19.26 10.16
CA LYS A 124 -20.61 19.82 10.50
C LYS A 124 -21.26 19.13 11.70
N THR A 125 -21.10 17.81 11.78
CA THR A 125 -21.74 16.94 12.78
C THR A 125 -20.71 15.92 13.30
N PRO A 126 -19.88 16.29 14.29
CA PRO A 126 -18.74 15.47 14.73
C PRO A 126 -19.11 14.06 15.21
N GLU A 127 -20.33 13.87 15.72
CA GLU A 127 -20.81 12.55 16.15
C GLU A 127 -20.83 11.50 15.02
N LEU A 128 -20.88 11.93 13.74
CA LEU A 128 -20.84 11.04 12.57
C LEU A 128 -19.51 10.31 12.37
N ALA A 129 -18.45 10.70 13.08
CA ALA A 129 -17.21 9.92 13.13
C ALA A 129 -17.38 8.56 13.84
N THR A 130 -18.51 8.33 14.53
CA THR A 130 -18.79 7.10 15.27
C THR A 130 -20.04 6.40 14.74
N ILE A 131 -20.07 5.06 14.85
CA ILE A 131 -21.23 4.29 14.43
C ILE A 131 -22.49 4.63 15.25
N ALA A 132 -22.31 5.02 16.51
CA ALA A 132 -23.40 5.46 17.37
C ALA A 132 -24.04 6.76 16.85
N GLY A 133 -23.23 7.74 16.44
CA GLY A 133 -23.72 8.97 15.84
C GLY A 133 -24.36 8.76 14.48
N ILE A 134 -23.82 7.87 13.65
CA ILE A 134 -24.45 7.49 12.37
C ILE A 134 -25.83 6.88 12.60
N LYS A 135 -25.96 5.93 13.53
CA LYS A 135 -27.26 5.32 13.89
C LYS A 135 -28.29 6.34 14.37
N LYS A 136 -27.87 7.30 15.19
CA LYS A 136 -28.73 8.38 15.68
C LYS A 136 -29.21 9.31 14.56
N ASN A 137 -28.44 9.43 13.48
CA ASN A 137 -28.70 10.32 12.35
C ASN A 137 -28.96 9.56 11.04
N SER A 138 -29.49 8.33 11.11
CA SER A 138 -29.62 7.45 9.93
C SER A 138 -30.36 8.12 8.75
N LYS A 139 -31.41 8.89 9.05
CA LYS A 139 -32.21 9.64 8.08
C LYS A 139 -31.44 10.65 7.21
N LEU A 140 -30.22 11.03 7.59
CA LEU A 140 -29.36 11.87 6.74
C LEU A 140 -28.94 11.13 5.47
N PHE A 141 -28.73 9.82 5.55
CA PHE A 141 -28.20 9.00 4.47
C PHE A 141 -29.33 8.49 3.59
N THR A 142 -30.12 9.35 2.93
CA THR A 142 -31.31 8.92 2.17
C THR A 142 -30.98 7.86 1.10
N HIS A 143 -31.77 6.79 1.04
CA HIS A 143 -31.61 5.75 0.03
C HIS A 143 -31.99 6.27 -1.38
N PRO A 144 -31.19 5.97 -2.42
CA PRO A 144 -31.38 6.55 -3.75
C PRO A 144 -32.66 6.10 -4.45
N GLU A 145 -33.21 4.94 -4.08
CA GLU A 145 -34.41 4.36 -4.69
C GLU A 145 -35.62 4.28 -3.74
N ASP A 146 -35.43 4.56 -2.45
CA ASP A 146 -36.49 4.44 -1.43
C ASP A 146 -36.33 5.55 -0.38
N PRO A 147 -37.04 6.68 -0.50
CA PRO A 147 -36.84 7.83 0.38
C PRO A 147 -37.21 7.56 1.85
N GLU A 148 -37.92 6.48 2.15
CA GLU A 148 -38.27 6.09 3.52
C GLU A 148 -37.12 5.35 4.23
N LYS A 149 -36.07 4.97 3.48
CA LYS A 149 -34.93 4.22 3.98
C LYS A 149 -33.62 5.00 3.91
N SER A 150 -32.64 4.50 4.64
CA SER A 150 -31.27 5.01 4.66
C SER A 150 -30.34 4.10 3.84
N ALA A 151 -29.32 4.64 3.21
CA ALA A 151 -28.33 3.95 2.41
C ALA A 151 -27.10 3.59 3.23
N PHE A 152 -26.71 2.32 3.18
CA PHE A 152 -25.35 1.88 3.42
C PHE A 152 -24.80 1.26 2.14
N TYR A 153 -23.76 1.85 1.56
CA TYR A 153 -23.11 1.28 0.38
C TYR A 153 -22.18 0.14 0.79
N GLY A 154 -22.48 -1.08 0.35
CA GLY A 154 -21.67 -2.27 0.63
C GLY A 154 -20.45 -2.40 -0.28
N CYS A 155 -19.89 -3.60 -0.29
CA CYS A 155 -18.85 -4.01 -1.24
C CYS A 155 -19.49 -4.72 -2.46
N PRO A 156 -18.93 -4.60 -3.68
CA PRO A 156 -19.46 -5.24 -4.89
C PRO A 156 -19.71 -6.74 -4.71
N ALA A 157 -20.80 -7.24 -5.30
CA ALA A 157 -21.07 -8.67 -5.28
C ALA A 157 -19.92 -9.50 -5.88
N GLY A 158 -19.61 -10.63 -5.24
CA GLY A 158 -18.56 -11.55 -5.64
C GLY A 158 -17.16 -11.21 -5.12
N TRP A 159 -16.98 -10.06 -4.46
CA TRP A 159 -15.73 -9.71 -3.79
C TRP A 159 -15.71 -10.24 -2.36
N ASN A 160 -14.52 -10.55 -1.83
CA ASN A 160 -14.36 -11.03 -0.45
C ASN A 160 -14.92 -10.03 0.58
N CYS A 161 -14.79 -8.72 0.33
CA CYS A 161 -15.31 -7.70 1.23
C CYS A 161 -16.85 -7.66 1.31
N GLN A 162 -17.57 -8.28 0.38
CA GLN A 162 -19.03 -8.39 0.43
C GLN A 162 -19.45 -9.12 1.71
N ILE A 163 -18.70 -10.17 2.06
CA ILE A 163 -18.95 -11.02 3.22
C ILE A 163 -18.69 -10.22 4.50
N SER A 164 -17.52 -9.58 4.60
CA SER A 164 -17.14 -8.82 5.80
C SER A 164 -18.04 -7.60 6.03
N ALA A 165 -18.30 -6.80 4.99
CA ALA A 165 -19.21 -5.66 5.07
C ALA A 165 -20.64 -6.08 5.42
N GLY A 166 -21.15 -7.16 4.81
CA GLY A 166 -22.48 -7.68 5.11
C GLY A 166 -22.62 -8.23 6.54
N ASN A 167 -21.61 -8.95 7.03
CA ASN A 167 -21.59 -9.45 8.40
C ASN A 167 -21.48 -8.31 9.43
N LEU A 168 -20.68 -7.28 9.15
CA LEU A 168 -20.59 -6.10 10.02
C LEU A 168 -21.86 -5.25 9.97
N PHE A 169 -22.53 -5.14 8.82
CA PHE A 169 -23.84 -4.50 8.72
C PHE A 169 -24.87 -5.18 9.64
N LYS A 170 -24.90 -6.52 9.66
CA LYS A 170 -25.74 -7.32 10.57
C LYS A 170 -25.32 -7.14 12.03
N ALA A 171 -24.02 -7.27 12.34
CA ALA A 171 -23.50 -7.16 13.71
C ALA A 171 -23.78 -5.78 14.33
N LEU A 172 -23.74 -4.74 13.49
CA LEU A 172 -24.06 -3.37 13.88
C LEU A 172 -25.56 -3.10 13.91
N ASP A 173 -26.43 -4.07 13.59
CA ASP A 173 -27.88 -3.91 13.61
C ASP A 173 -28.40 -2.76 12.71
N LEU A 174 -27.69 -2.41 11.63
CA LEU A 174 -27.97 -1.20 10.85
C LEU A 174 -29.39 -1.19 10.24
N ALA A 175 -29.92 -2.36 9.88
CA ALA A 175 -31.30 -2.51 9.42
C ALA A 175 -32.34 -2.01 10.45
N LYS A 176 -32.10 -2.19 11.76
CA LYS A 176 -33.01 -1.70 12.81
C LYS A 176 -33.05 -0.18 12.89
N PHE A 177 -32.04 0.50 12.34
CA PHE A 177 -31.97 1.96 12.25
C PHE A 177 -32.44 2.49 10.89
N GLY A 178 -33.00 1.63 10.04
CA GLY A 178 -33.59 2.00 8.75
C GLY A 178 -32.60 1.99 7.58
N PHE A 179 -31.39 1.46 7.76
CA PHE A 179 -30.45 1.29 6.64
C PHE A 179 -30.79 0.05 5.81
N ASP A 180 -30.71 0.20 4.50
CA ASP A 180 -30.61 -0.88 3.53
C ASP A 180 -29.16 -1.00 3.04
N LEU A 181 -28.72 -2.24 2.80
CA LEU A 181 -27.42 -2.53 2.22
C LEU A 181 -27.53 -2.49 0.69
N ILE A 182 -26.85 -1.51 0.09
CA ILE A 182 -26.82 -1.28 -1.35
C ILE A 182 -25.60 -2.00 -1.94
N ASP A 183 -25.82 -2.80 -2.98
CA ASP A 183 -24.74 -3.32 -3.81
C ASP A 183 -24.33 -2.24 -4.83
N PRO A 184 -23.08 -1.74 -4.81
CA PRO A 184 -22.60 -0.78 -5.79
C PRO A 184 -22.38 -1.39 -7.20
N GLY A 185 -22.51 -2.72 -7.34
CA GLY A 185 -22.38 -3.48 -8.59
C GLY A 185 -20.95 -3.67 -9.09
N SER A 186 -20.05 -2.71 -8.83
CA SER A 186 -18.64 -2.77 -9.19
C SER A 186 -17.79 -1.85 -8.34
N GLY A 187 -16.46 -2.04 -8.34
CA GLY A 187 -15.53 -1.13 -7.68
C GLY A 187 -15.63 0.30 -8.24
N ALA A 188 -15.81 0.46 -9.55
CA ALA A 188 -16.03 1.74 -10.21
C ALA A 188 -17.38 2.39 -9.81
N GLY A 189 -18.43 1.58 -9.63
CA GLY A 189 -19.71 2.05 -9.11
C GLY A 189 -19.59 2.57 -7.68
N LEU A 190 -18.81 1.88 -6.84
CA LEU A 190 -18.58 2.28 -5.45
C LEU A 190 -17.77 3.58 -5.37
N SER A 191 -16.63 3.68 -6.07
CA SER A 191 -15.84 4.91 -6.10
C SER A 191 -16.62 6.09 -6.71
N GLY A 192 -17.40 5.84 -7.78
CA GLY A 192 -18.29 6.82 -8.39
C GLY A 192 -19.38 7.33 -7.43
N SER A 193 -19.89 6.48 -6.54
CA SER A 193 -20.87 6.87 -5.51
C SER A 193 -20.26 7.84 -4.48
N ILE A 194 -19.01 7.60 -4.06
CA ILE A 194 -18.26 8.49 -3.15
C ILE A 194 -18.04 9.83 -3.84
N ALA A 195 -17.50 9.82 -5.07
CA ALA A 195 -17.23 11.02 -5.84
C ALA A 195 -18.48 11.88 -6.02
N LYS A 196 -19.58 11.28 -6.50
CA LYS A 196 -20.86 11.98 -6.70
C LYS A 196 -21.37 12.61 -5.40
N ALA A 197 -21.29 11.89 -4.30
CA ALA A 197 -21.75 12.39 -3.00
C ALA A 197 -20.88 13.55 -2.51
N TYR A 198 -19.56 13.43 -2.67
CA TYR A 198 -18.61 14.45 -2.23
C TYR A 198 -18.74 15.76 -3.00
N GLU A 199 -18.78 15.68 -4.33
CA GLU A 199 -18.92 16.84 -5.22
C GLU A 199 -20.24 17.60 -4.99
N ARG A 200 -21.30 16.87 -4.64
CA ARG A 200 -22.63 17.45 -4.39
C ARG A 200 -22.89 17.79 -2.93
N LYS A 201 -21.90 17.58 -2.03
CA LYS A 201 -22.04 17.72 -0.57
C LYS A 201 -23.25 16.95 -0.02
N GLN A 202 -23.50 15.76 -0.58
CA GLN A 202 -24.58 14.85 -0.22
C GLN A 202 -24.12 13.76 0.76
N PRO A 203 -24.92 13.44 1.79
CA PRO A 203 -24.60 12.36 2.72
C PRO A 203 -24.22 11.03 2.04
N TRP A 204 -23.15 10.41 2.54
CA TRP A 204 -22.70 9.09 2.09
C TRP A 204 -22.17 8.29 3.27
N PHE A 205 -22.52 7.01 3.34
CA PHE A 205 -22.03 6.06 4.34
C PHE A 205 -21.91 4.69 3.70
N GLY A 206 -20.76 4.05 3.83
CA GLY A 206 -20.51 2.78 3.19
C GLY A 206 -19.14 2.19 3.46
N TYR A 207 -18.94 0.97 3.01
CA TYR A 207 -17.65 0.29 2.98
C TYR A 207 -16.71 0.91 1.94
N TYR A 208 -15.44 1.02 2.29
CA TYR A 208 -14.37 1.30 1.34
C TYR A 208 -12.99 0.87 1.87
N TRP A 209 -11.95 0.97 1.02
CA TRP A 209 -10.58 0.59 1.35
C TRP A 209 -9.54 1.64 0.93
N ALA A 210 -8.34 1.53 1.50
CA ALA A 210 -7.17 2.33 1.18
C ALA A 210 -5.91 1.44 1.04
N PRO A 211 -4.94 1.83 0.19
CA PRO A 211 -4.92 3.10 -0.54
C PRO A 211 -5.69 3.05 -1.87
N THR A 212 -6.26 4.18 -2.27
CA THR A 212 -6.96 4.38 -3.55
C THR A 212 -6.96 5.85 -3.98
N ALA A 213 -7.10 6.10 -5.29
CA ALA A 213 -7.22 7.44 -5.83
C ALA A 213 -8.45 8.21 -5.28
N VAL A 214 -9.60 7.53 -5.12
CA VAL A 214 -10.83 8.21 -4.65
C VAL A 214 -10.69 8.73 -3.22
N LEU A 215 -9.96 8.04 -2.34
CA LEU A 215 -9.67 8.53 -0.99
C LEU A 215 -8.59 9.62 -0.97
N GLY A 216 -7.78 9.74 -2.03
CA GLY A 216 -6.87 10.86 -2.23
C GLY A 216 -7.58 12.12 -2.74
N LYS A 217 -8.55 11.95 -3.64
CA LYS A 217 -9.36 13.05 -4.19
C LYS A 217 -10.39 13.57 -3.18
N TYR A 218 -10.99 12.66 -2.41
CA TYR A 218 -12.09 12.97 -1.51
C TYR A 218 -11.74 12.57 -0.09
N LYS A 219 -11.63 13.57 0.80
CA LYS A 219 -11.29 13.34 2.20
C LYS A 219 -12.44 12.64 2.93
N MET A 220 -12.21 11.41 3.34
CA MET A 220 -13.17 10.60 4.08
C MET A 220 -12.68 10.37 5.51
N VAL A 221 -13.60 10.21 6.44
CA VAL A 221 -13.33 9.82 7.82
C VAL A 221 -13.78 8.38 8.01
N LYS A 222 -12.87 7.54 8.48
CA LYS A 222 -13.15 6.17 8.88
C LYS A 222 -14.01 6.18 10.13
N VAL A 223 -15.12 5.47 10.09
CA VAL A 223 -16.10 5.41 11.18
C VAL A 223 -15.60 4.48 12.27
N ASP A 224 -15.51 5.01 13.49
CA ASP A 224 -15.19 4.21 14.67
C ASP A 224 -16.43 3.45 15.17
N PHE A 225 -16.31 2.13 15.27
CA PHE A 225 -17.37 1.28 15.82
C PHE A 225 -17.37 1.28 17.36
N GLY A 226 -16.30 1.77 18.00
CA GLY A 226 -16.11 1.74 19.45
C GLY A 226 -15.78 0.35 20.00
N SER A 227 -15.59 -0.65 19.13
CA SER A 227 -15.34 -2.04 19.51
C SER A 227 -13.86 -2.39 19.68
N GLY A 228 -12.95 -1.58 19.12
CA GLY A 228 -11.59 -2.01 18.84
C GLY A 228 -11.53 -3.10 17.76
N VAL A 229 -10.34 -3.69 17.58
CA VAL A 229 -10.06 -4.73 16.57
C VAL A 229 -9.87 -6.10 17.26
N ASP A 230 -10.66 -7.09 16.86
CA ASP A 230 -10.42 -8.51 17.13
C ASP A 230 -10.09 -9.23 15.80
N ALA A 231 -8.80 -9.26 15.46
CA ALA A 231 -8.33 -9.81 14.19
C ALA A 231 -8.63 -11.32 14.05
N LYS A 232 -8.59 -12.07 15.15
CA LYS A 232 -8.87 -13.52 15.14
C LYS A 232 -10.34 -13.76 14.84
N TYR A 233 -11.22 -13.05 15.53
CA TYR A 233 -12.66 -13.13 15.29
C TYR A 233 -13.05 -12.63 13.90
N PHE A 234 -12.43 -11.53 13.45
CA PHE A 234 -12.64 -11.00 12.11
C PHE A 234 -12.38 -12.08 11.04
N SER A 235 -11.24 -12.77 11.12
CA SER A 235 -10.89 -13.84 10.19
C SER A 235 -11.73 -15.11 10.34
N SER A 236 -12.12 -15.50 11.57
CA SER A 236 -12.87 -16.75 11.78
C SER A 236 -14.38 -16.63 11.51
N CYS A 237 -14.96 -15.42 11.65
CA CYS A 237 -16.40 -15.20 11.52
C CYS A 237 -16.75 -14.08 10.54
N ILE A 238 -16.18 -12.88 10.70
CA ILE A 238 -16.61 -11.73 9.87
C ILE A 238 -16.36 -11.97 8.38
N THR A 239 -15.26 -12.62 8.01
CA THR A 239 -14.98 -13.02 6.62
C THR A 239 -15.61 -14.34 6.19
N ASN A 240 -16.37 -15.02 7.08
CA ASN A 240 -17.00 -16.30 6.80
C ASN A 240 -18.49 -16.10 6.39
N PRO A 241 -18.93 -16.58 5.21
CA PRO A 241 -20.33 -16.45 4.78
C PRO A 241 -21.32 -17.21 5.66
N GLU A 242 -20.86 -18.20 6.43
CA GLU A 242 -21.68 -19.02 7.34
C GLU A 242 -21.69 -18.49 8.79
N CYS A 243 -21.17 -17.29 9.05
CA CYS A 243 -21.20 -16.67 10.38
C CYS A 243 -22.66 -16.36 10.79
N VAL A 244 -23.23 -17.18 11.67
CA VAL A 244 -24.64 -17.12 12.05
C VAL A 244 -24.98 -15.88 12.90
N ASP A 245 -24.10 -15.50 13.82
CA ASP A 245 -24.32 -14.40 14.78
C ASP A 245 -23.06 -13.51 14.86
N PRO A 246 -22.81 -12.67 13.83
CA PRO A 246 -21.63 -11.82 13.78
C PRO A 246 -21.67 -10.76 14.89
N LYS A 247 -20.53 -10.57 15.56
CA LYS A 247 -20.30 -9.55 16.58
C LYS A 247 -19.47 -8.39 16.03
N VAL A 248 -19.64 -7.21 16.62
CA VAL A 248 -18.98 -6.00 16.14
C VAL A 248 -17.48 -6.07 16.43
N THR A 249 -16.68 -5.84 15.40
CA THR A 249 -15.24 -5.57 15.48
C THR A 249 -14.88 -4.58 14.37
N MET A 250 -13.86 -3.76 14.60
CA MET A 250 -13.23 -3.00 13.52
C MET A 250 -12.50 -3.96 12.57
N TYR A 251 -12.27 -3.48 11.34
CA TYR A 251 -11.40 -4.15 10.38
C TYR A 251 -9.95 -4.15 10.90
N PRO A 252 -9.26 -5.29 10.93
CA PRO A 252 -7.83 -5.29 11.17
C PRO A 252 -7.08 -4.68 9.97
N PRO A 253 -5.89 -4.08 10.18
CA PRO A 253 -5.01 -3.72 9.07
C PRO A 253 -4.69 -4.95 8.22
N SER A 254 -4.82 -4.83 6.91
CA SER A 254 -4.42 -5.86 5.96
C SER A 254 -2.91 -5.93 5.85
N ALA A 255 -2.37 -7.16 5.80
CA ALA A 255 -0.94 -7.39 5.69
C ALA A 255 -0.49 -7.18 4.24
N VAL A 256 0.27 -6.11 4.03
CA VAL A 256 0.87 -5.77 2.73
C VAL A 256 2.36 -5.59 2.93
N ASP A 257 3.13 -6.53 2.39
CA ASP A 257 4.56 -6.65 2.65
C ASP A 257 5.36 -6.57 1.35
N THR A 258 6.58 -6.04 1.45
CA THR A 258 7.59 -6.24 0.44
C THR A 258 8.16 -7.65 0.61
N VAL A 259 7.95 -8.52 -0.38
CA VAL A 259 8.52 -9.87 -0.40
C VAL A 259 9.73 -9.87 -1.30
N ILE A 260 10.82 -10.48 -0.85
CA ILE A 260 12.04 -10.64 -1.64
C ILE A 260 12.51 -12.10 -1.63
N THR A 261 13.26 -12.48 -2.65
CA THR A 261 13.92 -13.79 -2.69
C THR A 261 15.15 -13.79 -1.79
N THR A 262 15.48 -14.94 -1.21
CA THR A 262 16.69 -15.07 -0.38
C THR A 262 17.96 -14.79 -1.18
N SER A 263 18.01 -15.20 -2.45
CA SER A 263 19.15 -14.98 -3.33
C SER A 263 19.45 -13.49 -3.56
N PHE A 264 18.42 -12.67 -3.78
CA PHE A 264 18.57 -11.22 -3.82
C PHE A 264 19.02 -10.67 -2.47
N ALA A 265 18.39 -11.15 -1.38
CA ALA A 265 18.69 -10.66 -0.05
C ALA A 265 20.15 -10.88 0.39
N GLU A 266 20.77 -11.97 -0.07
CA GLU A 266 22.17 -12.29 0.20
C GLU A 266 23.14 -11.54 -0.73
N ARG A 267 22.72 -11.26 -1.97
CA ARG A 267 23.52 -10.55 -2.99
C ARG A 267 23.64 -9.06 -2.68
N SER A 268 22.56 -8.41 -2.25
CA SER A 268 22.46 -6.95 -2.18
C SER A 268 21.99 -6.46 -0.81
N THR A 269 22.79 -6.70 0.24
CA THR A 269 22.41 -6.40 1.63
C THR A 269 22.07 -4.93 1.88
N ASP A 270 22.73 -3.98 1.22
CA ASP A 270 22.44 -2.55 1.39
C ASP A 270 21.15 -2.13 0.67
N ALA A 271 20.84 -2.73 -0.48
CA ALA A 271 19.56 -2.55 -1.15
C ALA A 271 18.40 -3.12 -0.33
N VAL A 272 18.62 -4.25 0.36
CA VAL A 272 17.64 -4.82 1.30
C VAL A 272 17.35 -3.87 2.45
N LYS A 273 18.36 -3.19 3.01
CA LYS A 273 18.14 -2.18 4.07
C LYS A 273 17.22 -1.07 3.59
N TYR A 274 17.38 -0.62 2.34
CA TYR A 274 16.46 0.33 1.72
C TYR A 274 15.04 -0.24 1.65
N LEU A 275 14.85 -1.43 1.09
CA LEU A 275 13.51 -2.05 0.97
C LEU A 275 12.85 -2.28 2.34
N SER A 276 13.66 -2.56 3.38
CA SER A 276 13.19 -2.70 4.76
C SER A 276 12.82 -1.38 5.43
N ALA A 277 13.42 -0.26 5.02
CA ALA A 277 13.11 1.07 5.53
C ALA A 277 11.99 1.75 4.73
N ARG A 278 11.85 1.42 3.44
CA ARG A 278 10.83 1.95 2.54
C ARG A 278 9.46 1.49 2.99
N SER A 279 8.62 2.46 3.32
CA SER A 279 7.22 2.26 3.65
C SER A 279 6.45 3.54 3.36
N PHE A 280 5.22 3.40 2.89
CA PHE A 280 4.30 4.51 2.64
C PHE A 280 3.21 4.52 3.70
N THR A 281 2.60 5.67 3.97
CA THR A 281 1.29 5.72 4.64
C THR A 281 0.18 5.61 3.60
N ASN A 282 -1.02 5.18 3.99
CA ASN A 282 -2.18 5.22 3.10
C ASN A 282 -2.45 6.64 2.60
N ASN A 283 -2.27 7.66 3.43
CA ASN A 283 -2.51 9.05 3.04
C ASN A 283 -1.55 9.54 1.94
N GLU A 284 -0.26 9.22 2.05
CA GLU A 284 0.73 9.53 1.00
C GLU A 284 0.38 8.81 -0.30
N MET A 285 0.08 7.51 -0.22
CA MET A 285 -0.25 6.71 -1.40
C MET A 285 -1.56 7.17 -2.05
N ASN A 286 -2.60 7.48 -1.26
CA ASN A 286 -3.87 8.04 -1.75
C ASN A 286 -3.65 9.29 -2.60
N GLY A 287 -2.84 10.23 -2.10
CA GLY A 287 -2.53 11.48 -2.82
C GLY A 287 -1.83 11.24 -4.16
N LEU A 288 -0.85 10.34 -4.18
CA LEU A 288 -0.14 9.98 -5.41
C LEU A 288 -1.05 9.27 -6.42
N LEU A 289 -1.91 8.36 -5.96
CA LEU A 289 -2.88 7.67 -6.80
C LEU A 289 -3.93 8.64 -7.39
N ALA A 290 -4.37 9.62 -6.59
CA ALA A 290 -5.24 10.69 -7.07
C ALA A 290 -4.57 11.50 -8.18
N TRP A 291 -3.30 11.89 -7.96
CA TRP A 291 -2.50 12.59 -8.96
C TRP A 291 -2.31 11.77 -10.24
N MET A 292 -2.03 10.46 -10.12
CA MET A 292 -1.91 9.58 -11.28
C MET A 292 -3.18 9.60 -12.13
N GLU A 293 -4.33 9.48 -11.48
CA GLU A 293 -5.61 9.46 -12.17
C GLU A 293 -5.94 10.80 -12.83
N ASP A 294 -5.71 11.93 -12.13
CA ASP A 294 -5.98 13.27 -12.66
C ASP A 294 -5.06 13.63 -13.84
N ASN A 295 -3.83 13.14 -13.85
CA ASN A 295 -2.84 13.40 -14.90
C ASN A 295 -2.76 12.28 -15.95
N GLN A 296 -3.53 11.21 -15.80
CA GLN A 296 -3.43 9.99 -16.61
C GLN A 296 -1.99 9.46 -16.68
N ALA A 297 -1.26 9.58 -15.57
CA ALA A 297 0.16 9.29 -15.48
C ALA A 297 0.41 7.78 -15.40
N ASP A 298 1.47 7.34 -16.08
CA ASP A 298 1.99 5.99 -15.95
C ASP A 298 2.97 5.87 -14.75
N GLY A 299 3.57 4.69 -14.60
CA GLY A 299 4.49 4.37 -13.52
C GLY A 299 5.75 5.24 -13.49
N GLU A 300 6.29 5.60 -14.66
CA GLU A 300 7.48 6.44 -14.76
C GLU A 300 7.15 7.88 -14.36
N ALA A 301 6.06 8.43 -14.90
CA ALA A 301 5.62 9.79 -14.59
C ALA A 301 5.32 9.98 -13.09
N VAL A 302 4.64 9.03 -12.44
CA VAL A 302 4.39 9.13 -10.98
C VAL A 302 5.64 8.90 -10.14
N MET A 303 6.58 8.06 -10.60
CA MET A 303 7.86 7.90 -9.94
C MET A 303 8.63 9.23 -9.94
N VAL A 304 8.68 9.93 -11.08
CA VAL A 304 9.32 11.25 -11.19
C VAL A 304 8.63 12.27 -10.29
N GLU A 305 7.29 12.33 -10.31
CA GLU A 305 6.51 13.19 -9.43
C GLU A 305 6.86 12.93 -7.96
N PHE A 306 6.80 11.66 -7.53
CA PHE A 306 7.09 11.28 -6.16
C PHE A 306 8.53 11.64 -5.75
N LEU A 307 9.52 11.22 -6.53
CA LEU A 307 10.92 11.44 -6.16
C LEU A 307 11.32 12.92 -6.19
N THR A 308 10.68 13.73 -7.03
CA THR A 308 10.94 15.18 -7.14
C THR A 308 10.26 15.96 -6.02
N HIS A 309 8.99 15.67 -5.73
CA HIS A 309 8.17 16.51 -4.85
C HIS A 309 8.06 15.99 -3.42
N HIS A 310 8.46 14.74 -3.18
CA HIS A 310 8.36 14.07 -1.88
C HIS A 310 9.72 13.64 -1.31
N GLU A 311 10.78 14.44 -1.57
CA GLU A 311 12.14 14.16 -1.08
C GLU A 311 12.22 13.90 0.42
N ALA A 312 11.43 14.62 1.22
CA ALA A 312 11.42 14.48 2.67
C ALA A 312 11.01 13.07 3.13
N ILE A 313 10.24 12.34 2.33
CA ILE A 313 9.81 10.97 2.60
C ILE A 313 10.93 10.00 2.21
N TRP A 314 11.27 9.93 0.93
CA TRP A 314 12.11 8.85 0.43
C TRP A 314 13.57 8.93 0.87
N THR A 315 14.06 10.14 1.16
CA THR A 315 15.43 10.32 1.67
C THR A 315 15.63 9.75 3.08
N GLN A 316 14.56 9.44 3.81
CA GLN A 316 14.65 8.73 5.09
C GLN A 316 14.92 7.23 4.92
N TRP A 317 14.65 6.67 3.73
CA TRP A 317 14.80 5.25 3.46
C TRP A 317 16.23 4.85 3.05
N VAL A 318 17.05 5.83 2.66
CA VAL A 318 18.38 5.62 2.09
C VAL A 318 19.43 6.46 2.81
N SER A 319 20.71 6.15 2.59
CA SER A 319 21.80 6.99 3.09
C SER A 319 21.86 8.31 2.34
N THR A 320 22.50 9.32 2.94
CA THR A 320 22.72 10.63 2.32
C THR A 320 23.44 10.53 0.96
N ASP A 321 24.37 9.58 0.80
CA ASP A 321 25.10 9.43 -0.45
C ASP A 321 24.27 8.75 -1.54
N VAL A 322 23.44 7.76 -1.19
CA VAL A 322 22.45 7.19 -2.11
C VAL A 322 21.44 8.25 -2.54
N ALA A 323 20.96 9.07 -1.60
CA ALA A 323 20.05 10.16 -1.92
C ALA A 323 20.65 11.17 -2.90
N LYS A 324 21.94 11.52 -2.77
CA LYS A 324 22.63 12.38 -3.74
C LYS A 324 22.69 11.77 -5.13
N LYS A 325 22.98 10.46 -5.24
CA LYS A 325 23.04 9.76 -6.53
C LYS A 325 21.67 9.76 -7.24
N VAL A 326 20.62 9.38 -6.50
CA VAL A 326 19.23 9.38 -7.00
C VAL A 326 18.81 10.78 -7.45
N LYS A 327 19.07 11.82 -6.65
CA LYS A 327 18.82 13.23 -7.03
C LYS A 327 19.66 13.71 -8.22
N GLY A 328 20.84 13.13 -8.42
CA GLY A 328 21.66 13.37 -9.59
C GLY A 328 20.96 12.84 -10.85
N ALA A 329 20.59 11.56 -10.83
CA ALA A 329 19.92 10.90 -11.94
C ALA A 329 18.56 11.54 -12.30
N LEU A 330 17.79 12.00 -11.31
CA LEU A 330 16.51 12.70 -11.53
C LEU A 330 16.64 13.98 -12.37
N LYS A 331 17.80 14.64 -12.36
CA LYS A 331 18.02 15.87 -13.15
C LYS A 331 18.26 15.60 -14.63
N ASP A 332 18.56 14.36 -14.97
CA ASP A 332 18.84 13.93 -16.33
C ASP A 332 17.59 13.40 -17.04
N LEU A 333 16.43 13.37 -16.36
CA LEU A 333 15.12 12.98 -16.89
C LEU A 333 14.34 14.13 -17.54
#